data_AF-A0A836TYQ1-F1
#
_entry.id   AF-A0A836TYQ1-F1
#
_cell.length_a   1.000
_cell.length_b   1.000
_cell.length_c   1.000
_cell.angle_alpha   90.00
_cell.angle_beta   90.00
_cell.angle_gamma   90.00
#
_symmetry.space_group_name_H-M   'P 1'
#
loop_
_entity.id
_entity.type
_entity.pdbx_description
1 polymer ?
#
loop_
_entity_poly.entity_id
_entity_poly.type
_entity_poly.pdbx_seq_one_letter_code
_entity_poly.pdbx_strand_id
1 'polypeptide(L)'
;MPLTVQLRAAKIPGIIGYIAVHYWFVIQQDSGADRWEIWQYSDKSEHSWGHLHKNLMPINAGVGHGDSWIEAIWQGQRAQTLATIIERSPANYANQNCYRYWPGPNSNTYAQWVLNQAHSSVQLSPQGIGKDYHGLLYFRHTGPLTYLSSPLMGFKLIWAQSFELQLLTCSCIIEFKPLKVYLPLTPTDKKRLIDP
;
A
#
# COMPACT_ATOMS: atom_id res chain seq x y z
N MET A 1 -0.61 25.73 4.63
CA MET A 1 -0.18 24.44 5.19
C MET A 1 1.08 23.97 4.48
N PRO A 2 2.13 23.62 5.23
CA PRO A 2 3.32 22.99 4.65
C PRO A 2 2.91 21.69 3.92
N LEU A 3 3.67 21.32 2.88
CA LEU A 3 3.44 20.09 2.14
C LEU A 3 3.40 18.88 3.09
N THR A 4 2.31 18.14 3.05
CA THR A 4 2.17 16.85 3.73
C THR A 4 1.69 15.79 2.76
N VAL A 5 2.12 14.55 2.97
CA VAL A 5 1.57 13.38 2.28
C VAL A 5 0.96 12.47 3.33
N GLN A 6 -0.25 11.98 3.08
CA GLN A 6 -0.94 11.05 3.94
C GLN A 6 -1.13 9.73 3.20
N LEU A 7 -0.79 8.62 3.87
CA LEU A 7 -1.27 7.30 3.48
C LEU A 7 -2.57 7.06 4.23
N ARG A 8 -3.63 6.78 3.48
CA ARG A 8 -4.97 6.57 4.02
C ARG A 8 -5.44 5.17 3.70
N ALA A 9 -6.34 4.67 4.54
CA ALA A 9 -6.99 3.39 4.35
C ALA A 9 -8.48 3.48 4.70
N ALA A 10 -9.27 2.60 4.10
CA ALA A 10 -10.67 2.36 4.45
C ALA A 10 -11.02 0.89 4.25
N LYS A 11 -12.06 0.44 4.95
CA LYS A 11 -12.68 -0.86 4.70
C LYS A 11 -13.42 -0.83 3.36
N ILE A 12 -13.37 -1.95 2.65
CA ILE A 12 -14.17 -2.13 1.43
C ILE A 12 -15.60 -2.59 1.75
N PRO A 13 -16.58 -2.37 0.84
CA PRO A 13 -17.97 -2.79 1.05
C PRO A 13 -18.15 -4.30 1.26
N GLY A 14 -19.19 -4.64 2.01
CA GLY A 14 -19.64 -6.02 2.23
C GLY A 14 -18.74 -6.83 3.17
N ILE A 15 -18.92 -8.15 3.15
CA ILE A 15 -18.23 -9.09 4.06
C ILE A 15 -16.71 -9.08 3.88
N ILE A 16 -16.21 -8.66 2.71
CA ILE A 16 -14.78 -8.62 2.43
C ILE A 16 -14.10 -7.50 3.24
N GLY A 17 -14.82 -6.45 3.64
CA GLY A 17 -14.32 -5.36 4.49
C GLY A 17 -13.90 -5.78 5.90
N TYR A 18 -14.20 -7.01 6.33
CA TYR A 18 -13.68 -7.58 7.58
C TYR A 18 -12.24 -8.11 7.45
N ILE A 19 -11.79 -8.39 6.22
CA ILE A 19 -10.50 -9.04 5.96
C ILE A 19 -9.61 -8.24 5.00
N ALA A 20 -10.14 -7.19 4.37
CA ALA A 20 -9.44 -6.40 3.39
C ALA A 20 -9.64 -4.89 3.58
N VAL A 21 -8.57 -4.14 3.33
CA VAL A 21 -8.59 -2.67 3.27
C VAL A 21 -8.11 -2.18 1.90
N HIS A 22 -8.49 -0.96 1.57
CA HIS A 22 -8.07 -0.24 0.37
C HIS A 22 -7.19 0.93 0.78
N TYR A 23 -5.98 1.04 0.20
CA TYR A 23 -5.04 2.13 0.47
C TYR A 23 -4.99 3.16 -0.66
N TRP A 24 -4.75 4.42 -0.31
CA TRP A 24 -4.49 5.53 -1.24
C TRP A 24 -3.63 6.60 -0.60
N PHE A 25 -3.17 7.57 -1.42
CA PHE A 25 -2.43 8.73 -0.93
C PHE A 25 -3.23 10.01 -1.07
N VAL A 26 -2.96 10.95 -0.17
CA VAL A 26 -3.40 12.34 -0.27
C VAL A 26 -2.19 13.25 -0.14
N ILE A 27 -1.96 14.10 -1.13
CA ILE A 27 -0.96 15.18 -1.08
C ILE A 27 -1.71 16.44 -0.65
N GLN A 28 -1.28 17.11 0.42
CA GLN A 28 -1.87 18.36 0.90
C GLN A 28 -0.82 19.47 0.91
N GLN A 29 -1.18 20.62 0.37
CA GLN A 29 -0.33 21.81 0.28
C GLN A 29 -1.19 23.08 0.32
N ASP A 30 -0.56 24.26 0.29
CA ASP A 30 -1.26 25.55 0.35
C ASP A 30 -2.35 25.72 -0.72
N SER A 31 -2.12 25.21 -1.93
CA SER A 31 -3.05 25.33 -3.05
C SER A 31 -4.22 24.34 -3.02
N GLY A 32 -4.21 23.37 -2.10
CA GLY A 32 -5.28 22.38 -1.98
C GLY A 32 -4.76 20.99 -1.64
N ALA A 33 -5.61 19.99 -1.87
CA ALA A 33 -5.30 18.59 -1.63
C ALA A 33 -5.67 17.74 -2.84
N ASP A 34 -4.80 16.80 -3.17
CA ASP A 34 -4.97 15.87 -4.27
C ASP A 34 -4.95 14.42 -3.76
N ARG A 35 -5.99 13.67 -4.09
CA ARG A 35 -6.11 12.24 -3.81
C ARG A 35 -5.61 11.43 -5.00
N TRP A 36 -4.77 10.44 -4.75
CA TRP A 36 -4.20 9.54 -5.74
C TRP A 36 -4.47 8.09 -5.36
N GLU A 37 -5.10 7.35 -6.27
CA GLU A 37 -5.52 5.97 -6.00
C GLU A 37 -5.56 5.11 -7.27
N ILE A 38 -5.53 3.80 -7.08
CA ILE A 38 -5.87 2.82 -8.12
C ILE A 38 -7.30 2.35 -7.89
N TRP A 39 -8.13 2.35 -8.92
CA TRP A 39 -9.52 1.91 -8.87
C TRP A 39 -9.81 0.75 -9.81
N GLN A 40 -10.82 -0.07 -9.51
CA GLN A 40 -11.16 -1.26 -10.30
C GLN A 40 -11.61 -0.95 -11.74
N TYR A 41 -12.06 0.27 -12.00
CA TYR A 41 -12.50 0.70 -13.32
C TYR A 41 -11.59 1.80 -13.83
N SER A 42 -11.16 1.68 -15.09
CA SER A 42 -10.35 2.71 -15.73
C SER A 42 -11.17 3.94 -16.10
N ASP A 43 -10.47 5.06 -16.30
CA ASP A 43 -10.99 6.29 -16.93
C ASP A 43 -12.23 6.86 -16.23
N LYS A 44 -12.19 6.95 -14.90
CA LYS A 44 -13.31 7.40 -14.06
C LYS A 44 -13.19 8.82 -13.50
N SER A 45 -12.06 9.48 -13.72
CA SER A 45 -11.88 10.91 -13.42
C SER A 45 -11.26 11.62 -14.61
N GLU A 46 -11.36 12.95 -14.65
CA GLU A 46 -10.72 13.81 -15.66
C GLU A 46 -9.23 13.50 -15.81
N HIS A 47 -8.57 13.18 -14.69
CA HIS A 47 -7.15 12.87 -14.61
C HIS A 47 -6.97 11.38 -14.29
N SER A 48 -7.18 10.55 -15.31
CA SER A 48 -6.99 9.09 -15.24
C SER A 48 -5.88 8.63 -16.18
N TRP A 49 -5.15 7.61 -15.76
CA TRP A 49 -4.16 6.89 -16.57
C TRP A 49 -4.42 5.39 -16.38
N GLY A 50 -5.37 4.87 -17.16
CA GLY A 50 -5.93 3.53 -16.92
C GLY A 50 -6.69 3.50 -15.60
N HIS A 51 -6.27 2.62 -14.69
CA HIS A 51 -6.81 2.44 -13.35
C HIS A 51 -6.21 3.40 -12.31
N LEU A 52 -5.18 4.18 -12.65
CA LEU A 52 -4.64 5.23 -11.79
C LEU A 52 -5.46 6.49 -11.93
N HIS A 53 -5.91 7.05 -10.82
CA HIS A 53 -6.73 8.25 -10.82
C HIS A 53 -6.17 9.30 -9.87
N LYS A 54 -6.25 10.54 -10.33
CA LYS A 54 -6.20 11.73 -9.48
C LYS A 54 -7.62 12.23 -9.24
N ASN A 55 -7.95 12.52 -7.98
CA ASN A 55 -9.20 13.11 -7.52
C ASN A 55 -10.49 12.40 -7.99
N LEU A 56 -10.47 11.06 -8.07
CA LEU A 56 -11.66 10.26 -8.39
C LEU A 56 -12.76 10.42 -7.34
N MET A 57 -12.38 10.45 -6.07
CA MET A 57 -13.29 10.64 -4.93
C MET A 57 -12.87 11.85 -4.09
N PRO A 58 -13.76 12.39 -3.25
CA PRO A 58 -13.39 13.41 -2.28
C PRO A 58 -12.25 12.95 -1.36
N ILE A 59 -11.43 13.90 -0.93
CA ILE A 59 -10.18 13.64 -0.19
C ILE A 59 -10.34 12.74 1.04
N ASN A 60 -11.41 12.95 1.82
CA ASN A 60 -11.67 12.22 3.05
C ASN A 60 -12.66 11.05 2.89
N ALA A 61 -13.25 10.86 1.71
CA ALA A 61 -14.24 9.81 1.49
C ALA A 61 -13.59 8.43 1.65
N GLY A 62 -14.28 7.51 2.34
CA GLY A 62 -13.95 6.09 2.28
C GLY A 62 -14.26 5.49 0.91
N VAL A 63 -14.26 4.16 0.81
CA VAL A 63 -14.53 3.43 -0.44
C VAL A 63 -15.87 2.66 -0.40
N GLY A 64 -16.79 3.10 0.46
CA GLY A 64 -18.16 2.58 0.56
C GLY A 64 -18.50 1.79 1.83
N HIS A 65 -17.57 1.66 2.79
CA HIS A 65 -17.85 1.05 4.10
C HIS A 65 -17.23 1.85 5.25
N GLY A 66 -17.90 2.93 5.63
CA GLY A 66 -17.50 3.81 6.72
C GLY A 66 -16.40 4.80 6.35
N ASP A 67 -15.89 5.46 7.37
CA ASP A 67 -14.89 6.52 7.23
C ASP A 67 -13.50 5.96 6.91
N SER A 68 -12.73 6.78 6.20
CA SER A 68 -11.30 6.54 6.03
C SER A 68 -10.51 6.95 7.27
N TRP A 69 -9.38 6.30 7.50
CA TRP A 69 -8.41 6.71 8.51
C TRP A 69 -7.04 6.98 7.90
N ILE A 70 -6.19 7.65 8.67
CA ILE A 70 -4.81 7.96 8.30
C ILE A 70 -3.89 6.94 8.96
N GLU A 71 -3.10 6.25 8.14
CA GLU A 71 -2.11 5.26 8.56
C GLU A 71 -0.77 5.92 8.85
N ALA A 72 -0.35 6.85 7.98
CA ALA A 72 0.88 7.60 8.15
C ALA A 72 0.77 9.01 7.56
N ILE A 73 1.52 9.94 8.16
CA ILE A 73 1.69 11.32 7.68
C ILE A 73 3.19 11.58 7.56
N TRP A 74 3.59 12.13 6.40
CA TRP A 74 4.93 12.65 6.17
C TRP A 74 4.89 14.15 5.96
N GLN A 75 5.93 14.82 6.43
CA GLN A 75 6.16 16.26 6.28
C GLN A 75 7.55 16.54 5.70
N GLY A 76 7.82 17.80 5.36
CA GLY A 76 9.14 18.27 4.94
C GLY A 76 9.72 17.49 3.74
N GLN A 77 10.99 17.12 3.83
CA GLN A 77 11.71 16.46 2.73
C GLN A 77 11.08 15.10 2.35
N ARG A 78 10.60 14.33 3.33
CA ARG A 78 9.97 13.02 3.08
C ARG A 78 8.66 13.18 2.31
N ALA A 79 7.86 14.19 2.67
CA ALA A 79 6.65 14.53 1.93
C ALA A 79 6.96 14.94 0.48
N GLN A 80 8.00 15.75 0.25
CA GLN A 80 8.42 16.15 -1.10
C GLN A 80 8.83 14.96 -1.96
N THR A 81 9.60 14.03 -1.40
CA THR A 81 9.99 12.79 -2.11
C THR A 81 8.77 11.95 -2.48
N LEU A 82 7.85 11.72 -1.53
CA LEU A 82 6.63 10.97 -1.79
C LEU A 82 5.73 11.65 -2.83
N ALA A 83 5.50 12.95 -2.71
CA ALA A 83 4.71 13.72 -3.66
C ALA A 83 5.29 13.60 -5.08
N THR A 84 6.61 13.76 -5.23
CA THR A 84 7.30 13.61 -6.52
C THR A 84 7.12 12.21 -7.11
N ILE A 85 7.19 11.16 -6.30
CA ILE A 85 6.97 9.77 -6.75
C ILE A 85 5.52 9.58 -7.21
N ILE A 86 4.57 10.05 -6.41
CA ILE A 86 3.13 9.91 -6.68
C ILE A 86 2.76 10.66 -7.97
N GLU A 87 3.16 11.94 -8.10
CA GLU A 87 2.87 12.76 -9.27
C GLU A 87 3.51 12.23 -10.56
N ARG A 88 4.62 11.50 -10.45
CA ARG A 88 5.28 10.81 -11.57
C ARG A 88 4.75 9.40 -11.84
N SER A 89 3.78 8.92 -11.06
CA SER A 89 3.18 7.59 -11.24
C SER A 89 2.63 7.36 -12.65
N PRO A 90 1.99 8.33 -13.34
CA PRO A 90 1.50 8.13 -14.71
C PRO A 90 2.55 7.67 -15.74
N ALA A 91 3.83 8.00 -15.50
CA ALA A 91 4.95 7.61 -16.35
C ALA A 91 5.68 6.36 -15.85
N ASN A 92 5.67 6.12 -14.53
CA ASN A 92 6.57 5.17 -13.88
C ASN A 92 5.87 3.93 -13.30
N TYR A 93 4.56 3.97 -13.07
CA TYR A 93 3.83 2.85 -12.50
C TYR A 93 3.39 1.88 -13.59
N ALA A 94 4.19 0.83 -13.79
CA ALA A 94 3.99 -0.16 -14.87
C ALA A 94 2.62 -0.87 -14.85
N ASN A 95 1.95 -0.95 -13.69
CA ASN A 95 0.67 -1.65 -13.54
C ASN A 95 -0.56 -0.75 -13.69
N GLN A 96 -0.43 0.50 -14.13
CA GLN A 96 -1.56 1.44 -14.20
C GLN A 96 -2.70 0.96 -15.11
N ASN A 97 -2.42 0.12 -16.12
CA ASN A 97 -3.43 -0.43 -17.03
C ASN A 97 -3.92 -1.84 -16.65
N CYS A 98 -3.54 -2.34 -15.46
CA CYS A 98 -3.90 -3.67 -15.00
C CYS A 98 -4.54 -3.59 -13.61
N TYR A 99 -5.68 -4.24 -13.43
CA TYR A 99 -6.31 -4.37 -12.12
C TYR A 99 -6.80 -5.79 -11.87
N ARG A 100 -6.49 -6.34 -10.69
CA ARG A 100 -7.08 -7.58 -10.17
C ARG A 100 -7.34 -7.44 -8.67
N TYR A 101 -8.55 -7.72 -8.24
CA TYR A 101 -8.90 -7.71 -6.81
C TYR A 101 -7.95 -8.60 -5.97
N TRP A 102 -7.62 -9.77 -6.50
CA TRP A 102 -6.69 -10.72 -5.90
C TRP A 102 -5.95 -11.50 -7.01
N PRO A 103 -4.65 -11.82 -6.85
CA PRO A 103 -3.74 -11.37 -5.80
C PRO A 103 -3.16 -9.96 -6.05
N GLY A 104 -3.55 -9.30 -7.15
CA GLY A 104 -3.01 -8.02 -7.61
C GLY A 104 -2.67 -8.03 -9.11
N PRO A 105 -2.23 -6.90 -9.68
CA PRO A 105 -2.01 -5.63 -9.01
C PRO A 105 -3.33 -4.91 -8.67
N ASN A 106 -3.36 -4.20 -7.53
CA ASN A 106 -4.50 -3.40 -7.07
C ASN A 106 -4.01 -2.15 -6.30
N SER A 107 -4.90 -1.45 -5.58
CA SER A 107 -4.54 -0.27 -4.79
C SER A 107 -3.49 -0.52 -3.71
N ASN A 108 -3.50 -1.71 -3.09
CA ASN A 108 -2.52 -2.08 -2.08
C ASN A 108 -1.15 -2.35 -2.71
N THR A 109 -1.13 -2.94 -3.92
CA THR A 109 0.11 -3.07 -4.71
C THR A 109 0.71 -1.71 -5.06
N TYR A 110 -0.12 -0.75 -5.45
CA TYR A 110 0.34 0.62 -5.74
C TYR A 110 0.85 1.32 -4.49
N ALA A 111 0.12 1.25 -3.38
CA ALA A 111 0.55 1.81 -2.10
C ALA A 111 1.92 1.26 -1.68
N GLN A 112 2.10 -0.06 -1.75
CA GLN A 112 3.38 -0.69 -1.44
C GLN A 112 4.49 -0.28 -2.41
N TRP A 113 4.18 -0.14 -3.70
CA TRP A 113 5.13 0.33 -4.70
C TRP A 113 5.63 1.75 -4.38
N VAL A 114 4.74 2.71 -4.08
CA VAL A 114 5.13 4.08 -3.69
C VAL A 114 6.01 4.07 -2.44
N LEU A 115 5.62 3.33 -1.40
CA LEU A 115 6.42 3.22 -0.16
C LEU A 115 7.82 2.65 -0.43
N ASN A 116 7.92 1.64 -1.30
CA ASN A 116 9.19 1.04 -1.69
C ASN A 116 10.07 2.04 -2.47
N GLN A 117 9.50 2.80 -3.41
CA GLN A 117 10.23 3.84 -4.17
C GLN A 117 10.74 4.96 -3.26
N ALA A 118 9.99 5.29 -2.21
CA ALA A 118 10.36 6.31 -1.23
C ALA A 118 11.31 5.78 -0.13
N HIS A 119 11.68 4.49 -0.16
CA HIS A 119 12.42 3.82 0.91
C HIS A 119 11.78 4.03 2.30
N SER A 120 10.45 4.04 2.35
CA SER A 120 9.68 4.25 3.58
C SER A 120 9.79 3.03 4.51
N SER A 121 9.87 3.30 5.82
CA SER A 121 9.81 2.30 6.89
C SER A 121 8.39 1.78 7.15
N VAL A 122 7.36 2.48 6.63
CA VAL A 122 5.96 2.15 6.86
C VAL A 122 5.59 0.82 6.22
N GLN A 123 4.98 -0.04 7.03
CA GLN A 123 4.46 -1.32 6.59
C GLN A 123 2.94 -1.25 6.49
N LEU A 124 2.38 -1.65 5.34
CA LEU A 124 0.94 -1.80 5.21
C LEU A 124 0.43 -2.94 6.11
N SER A 125 -0.80 -2.81 6.58
CA SER A 125 -1.49 -3.85 7.36
C SER A 125 -1.54 -5.19 6.60
N PRO A 126 -1.55 -6.34 7.29
CA PRO A 126 -1.83 -7.64 6.68
C PRO A 126 -3.18 -7.69 5.93
N GLN A 127 -4.13 -6.81 6.26
CA GLN A 127 -5.40 -6.67 5.53
C GLN A 127 -5.25 -5.94 4.17
N GLY A 128 -4.07 -5.41 3.86
CA GLY A 128 -3.72 -4.85 2.55
C GLY A 128 -3.50 -5.95 1.51
N ILE A 129 -4.54 -6.75 1.24
CA ILE A 129 -4.49 -7.89 0.32
C ILE A 129 -3.96 -7.45 -1.05
N GLY A 130 -2.89 -8.11 -1.50
CA GLY A 130 -2.19 -7.82 -2.76
C GLY A 130 -1.04 -6.81 -2.67
N LYS A 131 -0.70 -6.30 -1.48
CA LYS A 131 0.48 -5.45 -1.26
C LYS A 131 1.80 -6.09 -1.74
N ASP A 132 1.91 -7.42 -1.65
CA ASP A 132 3.10 -8.20 -1.98
C ASP A 132 3.11 -8.74 -3.42
N TYR A 133 2.25 -8.23 -4.29
CA TYR A 133 2.18 -8.65 -5.69
C TYR A 133 3.40 -8.17 -6.48
N HIS A 134 4.12 -9.12 -7.09
CA HIS A 134 5.30 -8.86 -7.91
C HIS A 134 5.25 -9.52 -9.31
N GLY A 135 4.08 -10.03 -9.73
CA GLY A 135 3.93 -10.82 -10.95
C GLY A 135 3.79 -12.32 -10.68
N LEU A 136 4.08 -13.16 -11.69
CA LEU A 136 3.95 -14.61 -11.60
C LEU A 136 5.00 -15.26 -10.70
N LEU A 137 6.25 -14.80 -10.82
CA LEU A 137 7.37 -15.26 -10.01
C LEU A 137 8.30 -14.08 -9.79
N TYR A 138 8.64 -13.86 -8.53
CA TYR A 138 9.57 -12.83 -8.10
C TYR A 138 10.60 -13.44 -7.19
N PHE A 139 11.87 -13.19 -7.49
CA PHE A 139 12.98 -13.60 -6.65
C PHE A 139 13.89 -12.40 -6.42
N ARG A 140 14.25 -12.19 -5.16
CA ARG A 140 15.25 -11.21 -4.76
C ARG A 140 16.12 -11.79 -3.66
N HIS A 141 17.43 -11.69 -3.86
CA HIS A 141 18.41 -11.94 -2.82
C HIS A 141 19.31 -10.71 -2.69
N THR A 142 19.41 -10.15 -1.48
CA THR A 142 20.23 -8.94 -1.22
C THR A 142 20.68 -8.94 0.24
N GLY A 143 21.97 -9.17 0.49
CA GLY A 143 22.52 -9.23 1.84
C GLY A 143 21.79 -10.29 2.69
N PRO A 144 21.21 -9.94 3.85
CA PRO A 144 20.47 -10.91 4.68
C PRO A 144 19.06 -11.24 4.15
N LEU A 145 18.59 -10.55 3.10
CA LEU A 145 17.24 -10.73 2.55
C LEU A 145 17.23 -11.80 1.46
N THR A 146 16.38 -12.80 1.63
CA THR A 146 15.92 -13.70 0.58
C THR A 146 14.41 -13.60 0.48
N TYR A 147 13.90 -13.27 -0.70
CA TYR A 147 12.47 -13.12 -0.95
C TYR A 147 12.09 -13.85 -2.23
N LEU A 148 11.19 -14.82 -2.09
CA LEU A 148 10.53 -15.51 -3.19
C LEU A 148 9.03 -15.23 -3.08
N SER A 149 8.40 -14.75 -4.15
CA SER A 149 6.96 -14.49 -4.16
C SER A 149 6.33 -14.97 -5.46
N SER A 150 5.14 -15.52 -5.34
CA SER A 150 4.23 -15.88 -6.41
C SER A 150 2.80 -15.57 -5.97
N PRO A 151 1.83 -15.54 -6.90
CA PRO A 151 0.40 -15.39 -6.61
C PRO A 151 -0.15 -16.29 -5.48
N LEU A 152 0.36 -17.52 -5.39
CA LEU A 152 -0.21 -18.55 -4.51
C LEU A 152 0.59 -18.74 -3.22
N MET A 153 1.91 -18.58 -3.30
CA MET A 153 2.80 -18.75 -2.15
C MET A 153 4.06 -17.91 -2.28
N GLY A 154 4.66 -17.59 -1.15
CA GLY A 154 5.94 -16.92 -1.08
C GLY A 154 6.55 -17.04 0.30
N PHE A 155 7.82 -16.71 0.41
CA PHE A 155 8.45 -16.48 1.70
C PHE A 155 9.47 -15.36 1.61
N LYS A 156 9.59 -14.62 2.71
CA LYS A 156 10.59 -13.59 2.89
C LYS A 156 11.38 -13.89 4.17
N LEU A 157 12.67 -14.14 4.02
CA LEU A 157 13.60 -14.35 5.10
C LEU A 157 14.54 -13.16 5.19
N ILE A 158 14.58 -12.53 6.37
CA ILE A 158 15.66 -11.63 6.75
C ILE A 158 16.48 -12.39 7.80
N TRP A 159 17.68 -12.82 7.41
CA TRP A 159 18.52 -13.68 8.26
C TRP A 159 18.67 -13.11 9.67
N ALA A 160 18.46 -13.97 10.67
CA ALA A 160 18.49 -13.67 12.11
C ALA A 160 17.47 -12.62 12.62
N GLN A 161 16.61 -12.06 11.76
CA GLN A 161 15.62 -11.04 12.15
C GLN A 161 14.18 -11.56 12.04
N SER A 162 13.76 -12.02 10.87
CA SER A 162 12.37 -12.40 10.64
C SER A 162 12.20 -13.41 9.51
N PHE A 163 11.13 -14.20 9.60
CA PHE A 163 10.62 -15.04 8.54
C PHE A 163 9.15 -14.72 8.29
N GLU A 164 8.78 -14.48 7.06
CA GLU A 164 7.40 -14.28 6.63
C GLU A 164 7.04 -15.37 5.62
N LEU A 165 5.96 -16.09 5.88
CA LEU A 165 5.35 -17.03 4.96
C LEU A 165 4.08 -16.40 4.38
N GLN A 166 3.97 -16.42 3.07
CA GLN A 166 2.80 -15.94 2.34
C GLN A 166 2.10 -17.13 1.70
N LEU A 167 0.81 -17.30 1.99
CA LEU A 167 -0.05 -18.28 1.35
C LEU A 167 -1.32 -17.55 0.89
N LEU A 168 -1.62 -17.63 -0.41
CA LEU A 168 -2.79 -16.99 -1.00
C LEU A 168 -2.93 -15.49 -0.62
N THR A 169 -1.81 -14.75 -0.59
CA THR A 169 -1.68 -13.34 -0.11
C THR A 169 -1.86 -13.08 1.38
N CYS A 170 -2.22 -14.10 2.17
CA CYS A 170 -2.21 -14.03 3.61
C CYS A 170 -0.78 -14.23 4.12
N SER A 171 -0.26 -13.28 4.89
CA SER A 171 1.08 -13.37 5.47
C SER A 171 1.04 -13.74 6.96
N CYS A 172 1.92 -14.67 7.34
CA CYS A 172 2.28 -14.95 8.71
C CYS A 172 3.74 -14.53 8.91
N ILE A 173 3.99 -13.66 9.89
CA ILE A 173 5.33 -13.12 10.16
C ILE A 173 5.79 -13.60 11.52
N ILE A 174 7.03 -14.10 11.57
CA ILE A 174 7.73 -14.48 12.79
C ILE A 174 8.96 -13.59 12.91
N GLU A 175 8.99 -12.71 13.91
CA GLU A 175 10.18 -11.96 14.31
C GLU A 175 10.92 -12.76 15.39
N PHE A 176 12.24 -12.90 15.30
CA PHE A 176 13.01 -13.75 16.22
C PHE A 176 13.43 -13.05 17.51
N LYS A 177 13.62 -11.72 17.50
CA LYS A 177 14.17 -10.96 18.64
C LYS A 177 13.46 -9.61 18.84
N PRO A 178 12.54 -9.49 19.81
CA PRO A 178 11.95 -10.58 20.61
C PRO A 178 11.10 -11.52 19.74
N LEU A 179 10.82 -12.74 20.22
CA LEU A 179 9.95 -13.66 19.49
C LEU A 179 8.53 -13.08 19.42
N LYS A 180 8.09 -12.70 18.22
CA LYS A 180 6.72 -12.24 17.95
C LYS A 180 6.16 -12.95 16.74
N VAL A 181 4.87 -13.28 16.80
CA VAL A 181 4.14 -13.91 15.71
C VAL A 181 2.97 -13.01 15.32
N TYR A 182 2.90 -12.64 14.05
CA TYR A 182 1.80 -11.88 13.49
C TYR A 182 1.04 -12.78 12.52
N LEU A 183 -0.22 -13.06 12.83
CA LEU A 183 -1.07 -13.89 12.00
C LEU A 183 -1.71 -13.06 10.88
N PRO A 184 -2.12 -13.71 9.78
CA PRO A 184 -2.95 -13.06 8.77
C PRO A 184 -4.16 -12.39 9.42
N LEU A 185 -4.52 -11.22 8.92
CA LEU A 185 -5.73 -10.51 9.35
C LEU A 185 -5.72 -10.05 10.83
N THR A 186 -4.61 -10.23 11.56
CA THR A 186 -4.49 -9.68 12.91
C THR A 186 -4.69 -8.17 12.83
N PRO A 187 -5.71 -7.59 13.51
CA PRO A 187 -5.89 -6.16 13.58
C PRO A 187 -4.60 -5.55 14.13
N THR A 188 -3.97 -4.72 13.32
CA THR A 188 -2.80 -3.99 13.78
C THR A 188 -3.34 -2.75 14.47
N ASP A 189 -3.33 -2.73 15.80
CA ASP A 189 -3.53 -1.51 16.60
C ASP A 189 -2.33 -0.58 16.36
N LYS A 190 -2.26 0.00 15.16
CA LYS A 190 -1.23 0.98 14.83
C LYS A 190 -1.73 2.34 15.29
N LYS A 191 -1.03 2.89 16.27
CA LYS A 191 -1.03 4.35 16.47
C LYS A 191 -0.64 5.01 15.14
N ARG A 192 -1.35 6.08 14.76
CA ARG A 192 -1.01 6.92 13.62
C ARG A 192 0.48 7.23 13.63
N LEU A 193 1.17 6.92 12.54
CA LEU A 193 2.59 7.23 12.39
C LEU A 193 2.76 8.66 11.86
N ILE A 194 3.51 9.49 12.57
CA ILE A 194 3.86 10.86 12.17
C ILE A 194 5.36 10.89 11.93
N ASP A 195 5.76 11.24 10.71
CA ASP A 195 7.15 11.19 10.20
C ASP A 195 7.90 9.88 10.51
N PRO A 196 7.33 8.72 10.13
CA PRO A 196 7.98 7.42 10.28
C PRO A 196 9.21 7.24 9.37
#